data_AF-A0A1S6IMA6-F1
#
_entry.id   AF-A0A1S6IMA6-F1
#
_cell.length_a   1.000
_cell.length_b   1.000
_cell.length_c   1.000
_cell.angle_alpha   90.00
_cell.angle_beta   90.00
_cell.angle_gamma   90.00
#
_symmetry.space_group_name_H-M   'P 1'
#
loop_
_entity.id
_entity.type
_entity.pdbx_description
1 polymer ?
#
loop_
_entity_poly.entity_id
_entity_poly.type
_entity_poly.pdbx_seq_one_letter_code
_entity_poly.pdbx_strand_id
1 'polypeptide(L)'
;MKIDKQLLGIKQLPLASKRYIIAHESGNPNNVGPNSLNNELQYMKSNWQNAYVSHWVGGGGRIVQIAQTGLVQWGAGPRANPYAYAQVELARTNDKATFKKDYAAYVWLLRFLADQAGLPKTLNTSGDGIKTHHWVSQQLGGTDHTDPDDYLKSWGISMVQFKKDIQAVLPYQHQVVKGDTLWGLSRTYHTTVSELKRLNHLKTDLIIIGQKLTIK
;
A
#
# COMPACT_ATOMS: atom_id res chain seq x y z
N MET A 1 9.54 4.43 0.08
CA MET A 1 9.44 4.47 -1.39
C MET A 1 8.81 5.79 -1.83
N LYS A 2 9.07 6.27 -3.05
CA LYS A 2 8.38 7.44 -3.59
C LYS A 2 6.92 7.08 -3.90
N ILE A 3 5.98 7.89 -3.41
CA ILE A 3 4.56 7.82 -3.75
C ILE A 3 4.28 8.93 -4.76
N ASP A 4 3.88 8.55 -5.97
CA ASP A 4 3.45 9.50 -7.00
C ASP A 4 1.99 9.89 -6.76
N LYS A 5 1.71 11.19 -6.61
CA LYS A 5 0.35 11.68 -6.31
C LYS A 5 -0.34 12.13 -7.59
N GLN A 6 -1.37 11.40 -7.99
CA GLN A 6 -2.21 11.67 -9.16
C GLN A 6 -3.70 11.70 -8.75
N LEU A 7 -4.04 12.60 -7.82
CA LEU A 7 -5.38 12.63 -7.19
C LEU A 7 -6.50 12.94 -8.20
N LEU A 8 -7.64 12.24 -8.09
CA LEU A 8 -8.80 12.36 -8.98
C LEU A 8 -9.58 13.69 -8.91
N GLY A 9 -9.21 14.62 -8.02
CA GLY A 9 -9.96 15.88 -7.83
C GLY A 9 -11.39 15.68 -7.32
N ILE A 10 -11.70 14.53 -6.73
CA ILE A 10 -13.04 14.15 -6.26
C ILE A 10 -13.31 14.64 -4.84
N LYS A 11 -14.58 14.90 -4.52
CA LYS A 11 -15.04 15.18 -3.15
C LYS A 11 -15.32 13.86 -2.43
N GLN A 12 -14.44 13.50 -1.50
CA GLN A 12 -14.62 12.30 -0.66
C GLN A 12 -15.35 12.65 0.65
N LEU A 13 -16.06 11.66 1.21
CA LEU A 13 -16.75 11.78 2.50
C LEU A 13 -15.79 11.50 3.67
N PRO A 14 -16.01 12.06 4.87
CA PRO A 14 -15.24 11.70 6.05
C PRO A 14 -15.48 10.22 6.44
N LEU A 15 -14.45 9.58 7.00
CA LEU A 15 -14.58 8.26 7.60
C LEU A 15 -15.40 8.32 8.88
N ALA A 16 -16.12 7.23 9.19
CA ALA A 16 -16.76 7.07 10.48
C ALA A 16 -15.72 6.88 11.60
N SER A 17 -14.70 6.05 11.36
CA SER A 17 -13.49 5.97 12.17
C SER A 17 -12.36 5.28 11.38
N LYS A 18 -11.10 5.46 11.77
CA LYS A 18 -9.96 4.81 11.12
C LYS A 18 -9.75 3.44 11.75
N ARG A 19 -10.05 2.36 11.04
CA ARG A 19 -9.89 0.99 11.57
C ARG A 19 -9.06 0.08 10.67
N TYR A 20 -9.12 0.30 9.36
CA TYR A 20 -8.58 -0.66 8.40
C TYR A 20 -7.67 -0.03 7.35
N ILE A 21 -6.67 -0.81 6.94
CA ILE A 21 -6.03 -0.70 5.63
C ILE A 21 -6.47 -1.93 4.84
N ILE A 22 -7.09 -1.76 3.68
CA ILE A 22 -7.57 -2.91 2.88
C ILE A 22 -6.58 -3.22 1.76
N ALA A 23 -6.15 -4.47 1.72
CA ALA A 23 -5.27 -5.06 0.73
C ALA A 23 -6.12 -5.70 -0.37
N HIS A 24 -5.98 -5.19 -1.59
CA HIS A 24 -6.64 -5.64 -2.80
C HIS A 24 -5.68 -6.10 -3.88
N GLU A 25 -6.23 -6.75 -4.90
CA GLU A 25 -5.59 -7.01 -6.17
C GLU A 25 -6.59 -6.80 -7.31
N SER A 26 -6.10 -6.27 -8.43
CA SER A 26 -6.88 -5.77 -9.58
C SER A 26 -7.91 -6.74 -10.19
N GLY A 27 -7.77 -8.05 -9.99
CA GLY A 27 -8.74 -9.03 -10.46
C GLY A 27 -8.75 -9.24 -11.99
N ASN A 28 -7.86 -8.58 -12.74
CA ASN A 28 -7.92 -8.55 -14.20
C ASN A 28 -6.87 -9.46 -14.86
N PRO A 29 -7.19 -10.73 -15.19
CA PRO A 29 -6.23 -11.66 -15.81
C PRO A 29 -5.80 -11.26 -17.21
N ASN A 30 -6.53 -10.36 -17.88
CA ASN A 30 -6.19 -9.88 -19.22
C ASN A 30 -5.24 -8.68 -19.19
N ASN A 31 -5.06 -8.04 -18.02
CA ASN A 31 -4.22 -6.86 -17.86
C ASN A 31 -2.97 -7.18 -17.02
N VAL A 32 -2.05 -7.95 -17.61
CA VAL A 32 -0.85 -8.46 -16.93
C VAL A 32 0.47 -7.97 -17.55
N GLY A 33 0.39 -7.18 -18.62
CA GLY A 33 1.56 -6.72 -19.36
C GLY A 33 2.30 -5.53 -18.71
N PRO A 34 3.36 -5.00 -19.36
CA PRO A 34 4.17 -3.90 -18.83
C PRO A 34 3.39 -2.62 -18.49
N ASN A 35 2.24 -2.41 -19.15
CA ASN A 35 1.38 -1.25 -18.93
C ASN A 35 0.24 -1.49 -17.92
N SER A 36 0.21 -2.63 -17.25
CA SER A 36 -0.94 -3.04 -16.40
C SER A 36 -1.36 -1.94 -15.42
N LEU A 37 -0.41 -1.42 -14.63
CA LEU A 37 -0.67 -0.31 -13.71
C LEU A 37 -1.26 0.92 -14.39
N ASN A 38 -0.75 1.32 -15.57
CA ASN A 38 -1.23 2.51 -16.26
C ASN A 38 -2.66 2.30 -16.79
N ASN A 39 -2.98 1.10 -17.27
CA ASN A 39 -4.31 0.73 -17.72
C ASN A 39 -5.32 0.76 -16.57
N GLU A 40 -4.97 0.22 -15.41
CA GLU A 40 -5.82 0.26 -14.21
C GLU A 40 -6.06 1.69 -13.74
N LEU A 41 -5.01 2.51 -13.69
CA LEU A 41 -5.12 3.93 -13.32
C LEU A 41 -6.01 4.70 -14.30
N GLN A 42 -5.89 4.45 -15.60
CA GLN A 42 -6.74 5.07 -16.62
C GLN A 42 -8.20 4.62 -16.47
N TYR A 43 -8.42 3.32 -16.31
CA TYR A 43 -9.76 2.76 -16.14
C TYR A 43 -10.44 3.35 -14.90
N MET A 44 -9.75 3.38 -13.76
CA MET A 44 -10.32 3.95 -12.54
C MET A 44 -10.56 5.45 -12.67
N LYS A 45 -9.68 6.21 -13.35
CA LYS A 45 -9.93 7.64 -13.65
C LYS A 45 -11.22 7.85 -14.46
N SER A 46 -11.54 6.95 -15.36
CA SER A 46 -12.77 7.01 -16.16
C SER A 46 -14.01 6.48 -15.43
N ASN A 47 -13.84 5.63 -14.42
CA ASN A 47 -14.94 4.88 -13.79
C ASN A 47 -15.06 5.07 -12.28
N TRP A 48 -14.41 6.09 -11.71
CA TRP A 48 -14.33 6.30 -10.25
C TRP A 48 -15.70 6.40 -9.57
N GLN A 49 -16.75 6.81 -10.29
CA GLN A 49 -18.12 6.89 -9.76
C GLN A 49 -18.69 5.52 -9.40
N ASN A 50 -18.17 4.43 -9.99
CA ASN A 50 -18.57 3.06 -9.68
C ASN A 50 -17.77 2.51 -8.50
N ALA A 51 -16.44 2.63 -8.57
CA ALA A 51 -15.53 2.19 -7.53
C ALA A 51 -14.20 2.94 -7.66
N TYR A 52 -13.55 3.19 -6.52
CA TYR A 52 -12.17 3.67 -6.48
C TYR A 52 -11.50 3.30 -5.17
N VAL A 53 -10.17 3.25 -5.20
CA VAL A 53 -9.28 3.00 -4.05
C VAL A 53 -8.34 4.19 -3.85
N SER A 54 -7.56 4.18 -2.76
CA SER A 54 -6.62 5.28 -2.50
C SER A 54 -5.28 5.10 -3.22
N HIS A 55 -4.82 3.87 -3.40
CA HIS A 55 -3.51 3.59 -4.00
C HIS A 55 -3.51 2.41 -4.96
N TRP A 56 -2.57 2.46 -5.88
CA TRP A 56 -2.17 1.37 -6.74
C TRP A 56 -0.67 1.11 -6.62
N VAL A 57 -0.30 -0.16 -6.64
CA VAL A 57 1.09 -0.65 -6.73
C VAL A 57 1.25 -1.51 -7.97
N GLY A 58 2.30 -1.29 -8.75
CA GLY A 58 2.57 -2.10 -9.94
C GLY A 58 3.71 -1.56 -10.79
N GLY A 59 3.97 -2.21 -11.92
CA GLY A 59 4.90 -1.69 -12.94
C GLY A 59 6.34 -1.57 -12.44
N GLY A 60 6.78 -2.49 -11.56
CA GLY A 60 8.16 -2.59 -11.09
C GLY A 60 8.43 -1.85 -9.78
N GLY A 61 7.45 -1.82 -8.88
CA GLY A 61 7.51 -1.21 -7.56
C GLY A 61 7.05 0.25 -7.54
N ARG A 62 6.35 0.72 -8.59
CA ARG A 62 5.76 2.07 -8.60
C ARG A 62 4.56 2.09 -7.67
N ILE A 63 4.40 3.20 -6.97
CA ILE A 63 3.27 3.46 -6.08
C ILE A 63 2.61 4.75 -6.55
N VAL A 64 1.30 4.68 -6.82
CA VAL A 64 0.50 5.84 -7.21
C VAL A 64 -0.62 6.03 -6.21
N GLN A 65 -0.66 7.20 -5.56
CA GLN A 65 -1.80 7.65 -4.79
C GLN A 65 -2.76 8.40 -5.70
N ILE A 66 -4.02 7.98 -5.71
CA ILE A 66 -5.03 8.45 -6.65
C ILE A 66 -6.30 8.97 -5.97
N ALA A 67 -6.50 8.64 -4.69
CA ALA A 67 -7.47 9.31 -3.82
C ALA A 67 -6.84 9.65 -2.46
N GLN A 68 -7.43 10.61 -1.74
CA GLN A 68 -6.98 11.00 -0.42
C GLN A 68 -7.20 9.84 0.57
N THR A 69 -6.22 9.61 1.44
CA THR A 69 -6.36 8.73 2.60
C THR A 69 -7.13 9.42 3.72
N GLY A 70 -7.69 8.65 4.64
CA GLY A 70 -8.46 9.20 5.77
C GLY A 70 -9.83 9.74 5.39
N LEU A 71 -10.25 9.55 4.14
CA LEU A 71 -11.59 9.80 3.62
C LEU A 71 -12.12 8.52 2.97
N VAL A 72 -13.43 8.38 2.82
CA VAL A 72 -14.06 7.18 2.26
C VAL A 72 -13.51 6.88 0.86
N GLN A 73 -13.35 5.59 0.54
CA GLN A 73 -13.17 5.03 -0.79
C GLN A 73 -14.23 3.95 -1.04
N TRP A 74 -14.51 3.59 -2.30
CA TRP A 74 -15.60 2.68 -2.66
C TRP A 74 -15.09 1.39 -3.34
N GLY A 75 -14.11 0.71 -2.75
CA GLY A 75 -13.52 -0.53 -3.30
C GLY A 75 -13.72 -1.79 -2.45
N ALA A 76 -14.22 -1.69 -1.21
CA ALA A 76 -14.26 -2.82 -0.27
C ALA A 76 -15.66 -3.15 0.28
N GLY A 77 -16.72 -2.68 -0.39
CA GLY A 77 -18.10 -2.86 0.06
C GLY A 77 -18.53 -1.94 1.22
N PRO A 78 -19.85 -1.77 1.42
CA PRO A 78 -20.42 -0.72 2.27
C PRO A 78 -20.07 -0.86 3.76
N ARG A 79 -19.72 -2.07 4.21
CA ARG A 79 -19.39 -2.33 5.62
C ARG A 79 -17.93 -2.01 5.97
N ALA A 80 -17.01 -2.00 4.99
CA ALA A 80 -15.62 -1.62 5.20
C ALA A 80 -15.31 -0.17 4.76
N ASN A 81 -15.97 0.31 3.70
CA ASN A 81 -15.70 1.63 3.11
C ASN A 81 -15.69 2.80 4.11
N PRO A 82 -16.61 2.91 5.08
CA PRO A 82 -16.59 3.99 6.08
C PRO A 82 -15.44 3.92 7.09
N TYR A 83 -14.70 2.80 7.14
CA TYR A 83 -13.71 2.50 8.16
C TYR A 83 -12.28 2.29 7.60
N ALA A 84 -12.14 2.23 6.29
CA ALA A 84 -10.87 2.07 5.61
C ALA A 84 -10.12 3.41 5.52
N TYR A 85 -9.02 3.54 6.27
CA TYR A 85 -8.12 4.69 6.13
C TYR A 85 -7.50 4.74 4.72
N ALA A 86 -7.22 3.57 4.16
CA ALA A 86 -6.74 3.40 2.80
C ALA A 86 -7.17 2.04 2.25
N GLN A 87 -7.30 1.97 0.92
CA GLN A 87 -7.52 0.75 0.14
C GLN A 87 -6.42 0.73 -0.93
N VAL A 88 -5.70 -0.39 -1.05
CA VAL A 88 -4.50 -0.52 -1.88
C VAL A 88 -4.66 -1.66 -2.85
N GLU A 89 -4.62 -1.34 -4.13
CA GLU A 89 -4.64 -2.31 -5.23
C GLU A 89 -3.23 -2.73 -5.64
N LEU A 90 -3.04 -4.03 -5.86
CA LEU A 90 -1.88 -4.59 -6.54
C LEU A 90 -2.26 -4.89 -8.00
N ALA A 91 -1.64 -4.21 -8.96
CA ALA A 91 -1.83 -4.51 -10.37
C ALA A 91 -1.19 -5.87 -10.73
N ARG A 92 -1.84 -6.65 -11.60
CA ARG A 92 -1.24 -7.91 -12.06
C ARG A 92 -0.04 -7.67 -12.95
N THR A 93 0.87 -8.63 -12.92
CA THR A 93 1.93 -8.77 -13.92
C THR A 93 2.06 -10.23 -14.31
N ASN A 94 2.68 -10.51 -15.46
CA ASN A 94 3.14 -11.84 -15.87
C ASN A 94 4.68 -11.98 -15.80
N ASP A 95 5.39 -10.95 -15.34
CA ASP A 95 6.84 -10.95 -15.20
C ASP A 95 7.27 -11.12 -13.74
N LYS A 96 8.10 -12.14 -13.49
CA LYS A 96 8.55 -12.50 -12.14
C LYS A 96 9.40 -11.42 -11.48
N ALA A 97 10.24 -10.73 -12.26
CA ALA A 97 11.10 -9.67 -11.73
C ALA A 97 10.28 -8.44 -11.32
N THR A 98 9.26 -8.13 -12.11
CA THR A 98 8.26 -7.08 -11.85
C THR A 98 7.44 -7.43 -10.61
N PHE A 99 6.89 -8.65 -10.52
CA PHE A 99 6.11 -9.10 -9.36
C PHE A 99 6.92 -8.96 -8.06
N LYS A 100 8.19 -9.37 -8.07
CA LYS A 100 9.05 -9.27 -6.88
C LYS A 100 9.17 -7.81 -6.38
N LYS A 101 9.27 -6.84 -7.29
CA LYS A 101 9.35 -5.42 -6.94
C LYS A 101 7.98 -4.89 -6.49
N ASP A 102 6.92 -5.27 -7.19
CA ASP A 102 5.54 -4.86 -6.88
C ASP A 102 5.11 -5.38 -5.51
N TYR A 103 5.34 -6.65 -5.22
CA TYR A 103 5.02 -7.26 -3.92
C TYR A 103 5.78 -6.59 -2.77
N ALA A 104 7.08 -6.32 -2.94
CA ALA A 104 7.87 -5.60 -1.93
C ALA A 104 7.33 -4.19 -1.68
N ALA A 105 6.93 -3.49 -2.74
CA ALA A 105 6.31 -2.17 -2.63
C ALA A 105 4.92 -2.21 -1.98
N TYR A 106 4.14 -3.24 -2.28
CA TYR A 106 2.81 -3.48 -1.76
C TYR A 106 2.82 -3.74 -0.25
N VAL A 107 3.66 -4.68 0.20
CA VAL A 107 3.87 -4.95 1.64
C VAL A 107 4.37 -3.69 2.36
N TRP A 108 5.33 -2.98 1.78
CA TRP A 108 5.84 -1.73 2.36
C TRP A 108 4.71 -0.69 2.51
N LEU A 109 3.92 -0.48 1.45
CA LEU A 109 2.86 0.52 1.44
C LEU A 109 1.75 0.21 2.44
N LEU A 110 1.31 -1.04 2.54
CA LEU A 110 0.30 -1.46 3.52
C LEU A 110 0.75 -1.17 4.96
N ARG A 111 2.00 -1.52 5.28
CA ARG A 111 2.62 -1.25 6.59
C ARG A 111 2.77 0.24 6.84
N PHE A 112 3.26 0.97 5.84
CA PHE A 112 3.43 2.42 5.90
C PHE A 112 2.10 3.12 6.21
N LEU A 113 1.03 2.78 5.48
CA LEU A 113 -0.29 3.35 5.70
C LEU A 113 -0.89 2.99 7.06
N ALA A 114 -0.63 1.77 7.57
CA ALA A 114 -1.01 1.40 8.92
C ALA A 114 -0.32 2.29 9.97
N ASP A 115 0.99 2.56 9.81
CA ASP A 115 1.72 3.48 10.68
C ASP A 115 1.17 4.92 10.59
N GLN A 116 0.87 5.42 9.39
CA GLN A 116 0.25 6.75 9.20
C GLN A 116 -1.12 6.86 9.89
N ALA A 117 -1.86 5.76 9.95
CA ALA A 117 -3.17 5.69 10.56
C ALA A 117 -3.13 5.43 12.08
N GLY A 118 -1.96 5.11 12.64
CA GLY A 118 -1.84 4.64 14.03
C GLY A 118 -2.43 3.25 14.26
N LEU A 119 -2.47 2.40 13.22
CA LEU A 119 -3.08 1.07 13.24
C LEU A 119 -2.03 -0.03 13.44
N PRO A 120 -2.39 -1.16 14.09
CA PRO A 120 -1.52 -2.33 14.17
C PRO A 120 -1.18 -2.89 12.78
N LYS A 121 0.09 -3.26 12.59
CA LYS A 121 0.57 -3.97 11.40
C LYS A 121 0.28 -5.47 11.46
N THR A 122 -0.95 -5.84 11.82
CA THR A 122 -1.43 -7.23 11.86
C THR A 122 -2.34 -7.51 10.67
N LEU A 123 -2.21 -8.70 10.08
CA LEU A 123 -3.06 -9.12 8.96
C LEU A 123 -4.22 -9.97 9.46
N ASN A 124 -5.46 -9.61 9.07
CA ASN A 124 -6.67 -10.43 9.23
C ASN A 124 -7.00 -10.86 10.68
N THR A 125 -6.50 -10.13 11.68
CA THR A 125 -6.93 -10.27 13.08
C THR A 125 -8.35 -9.74 13.29
N SER A 126 -9.03 -10.13 14.37
CA SER A 126 -10.39 -9.66 14.69
C SER A 126 -10.49 -8.16 14.98
N GLY A 127 -9.43 -7.57 15.53
CA GLY A 127 -9.34 -6.13 15.80
C GLY A 127 -8.96 -5.29 14.59
N ASP A 128 -8.65 -4.02 14.82
CA ASP A 128 -8.19 -3.07 13.81
C ASP A 128 -6.82 -3.48 13.20
N GLY A 129 -6.50 -2.95 12.03
CA GLY A 129 -5.23 -3.25 11.32
C GLY A 129 -5.41 -3.49 9.83
N ILE A 130 -4.51 -4.27 9.23
CA ILE A 130 -4.51 -4.55 7.80
C ILE A 130 -5.44 -5.75 7.51
N LYS A 131 -6.32 -5.62 6.52
CA LYS A 131 -7.30 -6.65 6.13
C LYS A 131 -7.19 -6.95 4.64
N THR A 132 -7.37 -8.19 4.23
CA THR A 132 -7.62 -8.51 2.80
C THR A 132 -9.09 -8.24 2.46
N HIS A 133 -9.40 -8.04 1.18
CA HIS A 133 -10.79 -7.96 0.74
C HIS A 133 -11.54 -9.26 1.05
N HIS A 134 -10.87 -10.41 0.92
CA HIS A 134 -11.41 -11.70 1.36
C HIS A 134 -11.85 -11.71 2.83
N TRP A 135 -11.05 -11.15 3.73
CA TRP A 135 -11.42 -11.04 5.14
C TRP A 135 -12.65 -10.15 5.32
N VAL A 136 -12.75 -9.06 4.56
CA VAL A 136 -13.94 -8.19 4.59
C VAL A 136 -15.17 -8.97 4.16
N SER A 137 -15.11 -9.73 3.07
CA SER A 137 -16.22 -10.58 2.60
C SER A 137 -16.68 -11.57 3.66
N GLN A 138 -15.74 -12.24 4.34
CA GLN A 138 -16.06 -13.25 5.34
C GLN A 138 -16.54 -12.68 6.68
N GLN A 139 -15.91 -11.62 7.17
CA GLN A 139 -16.11 -11.14 8.54
C GLN A 139 -17.07 -9.96 8.63
N LEU A 140 -17.09 -9.11 7.61
CA LEU A 140 -17.97 -7.96 7.56
C LEU A 140 -19.14 -8.21 6.61
N GLY A 141 -18.94 -8.84 5.46
CA GLY A 141 -19.94 -9.03 4.41
C GLY A 141 -20.23 -7.75 3.62
N GLY A 142 -21.19 -7.82 2.68
CA GLY A 142 -21.50 -6.72 1.75
C GLY A 142 -20.61 -6.67 0.50
N THR A 143 -19.77 -7.70 0.32
CA THR A 143 -18.94 -8.00 -0.84
C THR A 143 -18.63 -9.50 -0.80
N ASP A 144 -18.37 -10.12 -1.95
CA ASP A 144 -18.06 -11.55 -2.13
C ASP A 144 -16.66 -11.79 -2.69
N HIS A 145 -15.86 -10.72 -2.79
CA HIS A 145 -14.51 -10.73 -3.33
C HIS A 145 -13.53 -11.54 -2.46
N THR A 146 -12.53 -12.17 -3.09
CA THR A 146 -11.54 -13.03 -2.42
C THR A 146 -10.09 -12.56 -2.59
N ASP A 147 -9.88 -11.37 -3.15
CA ASP A 147 -8.54 -10.80 -3.33
C ASP A 147 -7.86 -10.42 -1.99
N PRO A 148 -6.51 -10.46 -1.92
CA PRO A 148 -5.55 -10.79 -2.99
C PRO A 148 -5.12 -12.28 -3.00
N ASP A 149 -5.87 -13.17 -2.34
CA ASP A 149 -5.42 -14.51 -1.93
C ASP A 149 -4.88 -15.36 -3.08
N ASP A 150 -5.69 -15.59 -4.12
CA ASP A 150 -5.32 -16.48 -5.22
C ASP A 150 -4.20 -15.92 -6.10
N TYR A 151 -4.18 -14.60 -6.32
CA TYR A 151 -3.12 -13.97 -7.08
C TYR A 151 -1.77 -14.10 -6.35
N LEU A 152 -1.72 -13.80 -5.05
CA LEU A 152 -0.51 -13.98 -4.26
C LEU A 152 -0.07 -15.46 -4.23
N LYS A 153 -1.03 -16.39 -4.08
CA LYS A 153 -0.77 -17.82 -4.12
C LYS A 153 -0.16 -18.27 -5.45
N SER A 154 -0.61 -17.71 -6.58
CA SER A 154 -0.07 -18.03 -7.91
C SER A 154 1.42 -17.68 -8.06
N TRP A 155 1.92 -16.73 -7.26
CA TRP A 155 3.31 -16.33 -7.19
C TRP A 155 4.11 -17.00 -6.06
N GLY A 156 3.53 -18.02 -5.41
CA GLY A 156 4.15 -18.74 -4.31
C GLY A 156 4.07 -18.02 -2.95
N ILE A 157 3.25 -16.97 -2.83
CA ILE A 157 3.02 -16.27 -1.57
C ILE A 157 1.72 -16.78 -0.95
N SER A 158 1.83 -17.69 0.03
CA SER A 158 0.66 -18.13 0.82
C SER A 158 0.16 -17.00 1.73
N MET A 159 -1.08 -17.07 2.20
CA MET A 159 -1.58 -16.11 3.21
C MET A 159 -0.79 -16.16 4.52
N VAL A 160 -0.19 -17.31 4.85
CA VAL A 160 0.73 -17.43 5.99
C VAL A 160 2.00 -16.60 5.74
N GLN A 161 2.57 -16.70 4.53
CA GLN A 161 3.74 -15.90 4.16
C GLN A 161 3.40 -14.41 4.09
N PHE A 162 2.27 -14.04 3.48
CA PHE A 162 1.83 -12.65 3.41
C PHE A 162 1.60 -12.06 4.82
N LYS A 163 0.95 -12.81 5.71
CA LYS A 163 0.81 -12.45 7.13
C LYS A 163 2.16 -12.21 7.80
N LYS A 164 3.12 -13.11 7.57
CA LYS A 164 4.48 -12.97 8.09
C LYS A 164 5.16 -11.71 7.56
N ASP A 165 5.04 -11.43 6.27
CA ASP A 165 5.66 -10.26 5.64
C ASP A 165 5.05 -8.94 6.13
N ILE A 166 3.72 -8.91 6.33
CA ILE A 166 3.00 -7.78 6.91
C ILE A 166 3.39 -7.54 8.36
N GLN A 167 3.60 -8.61 9.15
CA GLN A 167 3.90 -8.51 10.57
C GLN A 167 5.39 -8.45 10.91
N ALA A 168 6.28 -8.76 9.96
CA ALA A 168 7.70 -8.82 10.20
C ALA A 168 8.27 -7.43 10.56
N VAL A 169 9.27 -7.38 11.42
CA VAL A 169 10.06 -6.15 11.62
C VAL A 169 11.10 -6.09 10.51
N LEU A 170 10.66 -5.79 9.28
CA LEU A 170 11.56 -5.66 8.14
C LEU A 170 12.18 -4.26 8.15
N PRO A 171 13.51 -4.12 8.25
CA PRO A 171 14.17 -2.86 7.95
C PRO A 171 13.94 -2.54 6.47
N TYR A 172 13.19 -1.47 6.20
CA TYR A 172 13.00 -0.99 4.84
C TYR A 172 14.25 -0.21 4.39
N GLN A 173 14.69 -0.38 3.15
CA GLN A 173 15.81 0.38 2.59
C GLN A 173 15.29 1.49 1.68
N HIS A 174 15.47 2.73 2.09
CA HIS A 174 15.23 3.92 1.28
C HIS A 174 16.50 4.27 0.50
N GLN A 175 16.43 4.26 -0.84
CA GLN A 175 17.51 4.81 -1.64
C GLN A 175 17.32 6.33 -1.76
N VAL A 176 18.31 7.09 -1.31
CA VAL A 176 18.31 8.55 -1.33
C VAL A 176 18.23 9.05 -2.78
N VAL A 177 17.30 9.96 -3.05
CA VAL A 177 17.12 10.62 -4.34
C VAL A 177 17.31 12.13 -4.21
N LYS A 178 17.38 12.82 -5.35
CA LYS A 178 17.52 14.28 -5.39
C LYS A 178 16.37 14.94 -4.59
N GLY A 179 16.75 15.79 -3.65
CA GLY A 179 15.80 16.55 -2.80
C GLY A 179 15.50 15.91 -1.44
N ASP A 180 15.96 14.67 -1.20
CA ASP A 180 15.83 14.07 0.12
C ASP A 180 16.69 14.80 1.17
N THR A 181 16.11 14.94 2.37
CA THR A 181 16.81 15.38 3.58
C THR A 181 16.42 14.45 4.72
N LEU A 182 17.27 14.27 5.73
CA LEU A 182 16.88 13.44 6.89
C LEU A 182 15.60 13.95 7.56
N TRP A 183 15.39 15.26 7.61
CA TRP A 183 14.16 15.85 8.14
C TRP A 183 12.93 15.50 7.29
N GLY A 184 13.03 15.64 5.97
CA GLY A 184 11.94 15.28 5.06
C GLY A 184 11.62 13.79 5.13
N LEU A 185 12.64 12.95 5.21
CA LEU A 185 12.48 11.50 5.36
C LEU A 185 11.89 11.14 6.73
N SER A 186 12.29 11.81 7.82
CA SER A 186 11.75 11.52 9.14
C SER A 186 10.25 11.84 9.21
N ARG A 187 9.82 12.94 8.59
CA ARG A 187 8.40 13.28 8.43
C ARG A 187 7.66 12.28 7.54
N THR A 188 8.29 11.86 6.45
CA THR A 188 7.72 10.88 5.52
C THR A 188 7.45 9.57 6.24
N TYR A 189 8.46 9.02 6.93
CA TYR A 189 8.43 7.71 7.56
C TYR A 189 7.94 7.71 9.02
N HIS A 190 7.35 8.81 9.50
CA HIS A 190 6.86 8.94 10.88
C HIS A 190 7.89 8.51 11.95
N THR A 191 9.14 8.91 11.74
CA THR A 191 10.27 8.64 12.64
C THR A 191 10.98 9.96 12.99
N THR A 192 12.13 9.88 13.66
CA THR A 192 12.94 11.07 14.01
C THR A 192 14.25 11.08 13.24
N VAL A 193 14.81 12.28 13.02
CA VAL A 193 16.16 12.43 12.44
C VAL A 193 17.18 11.66 13.28
N SER A 194 17.08 11.72 14.60
CA SER A 194 17.96 10.99 15.52
C SER A 194 17.88 9.47 15.31
N GLU A 195 16.66 8.92 15.15
CA GLU A 195 16.49 7.49 14.89
C GLU A 195 17.02 7.08 13.51
N LEU A 196 16.79 7.89 12.47
CA LEU A 196 17.38 7.67 11.14
C LEU A 196 18.90 7.64 11.20
N LYS A 197 19.52 8.59 11.90
CA LYS A 197 20.97 8.64 12.06
C LYS A 197 21.49 7.42 12.81
N ARG A 198 20.83 7.05 13.91
CA ARG A 198 21.17 5.89 14.73
C ARG A 198 21.12 4.58 13.93
N LEU A 199 20.05 4.36 13.17
CA LEU A 199 19.86 3.16 12.33
C LEU A 199 20.86 3.05 11.18
N ASN A 200 21.41 4.19 10.72
CA ASN A 200 22.28 4.27 9.55
C ASN A 200 23.72 4.65 9.88
N HIS A 201 24.07 4.68 11.16
CA HIS A 201 25.40 5.05 11.66
C HIS A 201 25.88 6.43 11.12
N LEU A 202 24.96 7.37 10.93
CA LEU A 202 25.27 8.72 10.42
C LEU A 202 25.71 9.64 11.55
N LYS A 203 26.87 10.28 11.38
CA LYS A 203 27.38 11.30 12.32
C LYS A 203 26.78 12.68 12.05
N THR A 204 26.54 12.99 10.78
CA THR A 204 26.01 14.28 10.31
C THR A 204 24.64 14.08 9.63
N ASP A 205 24.03 15.18 9.20
CA ASP A 205 22.75 15.15 8.49
C ASP A 205 22.91 15.02 6.98
N LEU A 206 24.17 14.90 6.51
CA LEU A 206 24.50 14.74 5.10
C LEU A 206 24.16 13.32 4.63
N ILE A 207 23.35 13.25 3.59
CA ILE A 207 23.01 12.02 2.87
C ILE A 207 23.31 12.21 1.38
N ILE A 208 23.75 11.14 0.72
CA ILE A 208 24.23 11.20 -0.68
C ILE A 208 23.23 10.50 -1.58
N ILE A 209 22.93 11.07 -2.75
CA ILE A 209 22.08 10.42 -3.76
C ILE A 209 22.62 9.02 -4.07
N GLY A 210 21.72 8.02 -4.04
CA GLY A 210 22.05 6.62 -4.23
C GLY A 210 22.38 5.86 -2.95
N GLN A 211 22.64 6.55 -1.82
CA GLN A 211 22.85 5.94 -0.51
C GLN A 211 21.59 5.17 -0.09
N LYS A 212 21.77 3.98 0.50
CA LYS A 212 20.66 3.23 1.08
C LYS A 212 20.58 3.50 2.58
N LEU A 213 19.40 3.90 3.03
CA LEU A 213 19.08 4.16 4.42
C LEU A 213 18.10 3.12 4.93
N THR A 214 18.48 2.44 6.02
CA THR A 214 17.61 1.64 6.86
C THR A 214 16.57 2.53 7.53
N ILE A 215 15.30 2.20 7.31
CA ILE A 215 14.11 2.79 7.93
C ILE A 215 13.42 1.69 8.74
N LYS A 216 12.88 2.05 9.90
CA LYS A 216 12.13 1.15 10.79
C LYS A 216 10.63 1.45 10.74
#